data_AF-A0A0J5GMZ3-F1
#
_entry.id   AF-A0A0J5GMZ3-F1
#
_cell.length_a   1.000
_cell.length_b   1.000
_cell.length_c   1.000
_cell.angle_alpha   90.00
_cell.angle_beta   90.00
_cell.angle_gamma   90.00
#
_symmetry.space_group_name_H-M   'P 1'
#
loop_
_entity.id
_entity.type
_entity.pdbx_description
1 polymer ?
#
loop_
_entity_poly.entity_id
_entity_poly.type
_entity_poly.pdbx_seq_one_letter_code
_entity_poly.pdbx_strand_id
1 'polypeptide(L)' 'MKTFVQFYLVVPAIFMILTSLQLEGDTINQHAIALLGAASVGLFAGFVLHMAVLIGKKIKKQTPGN' A
#
# COMPACT_ATOMS: atom_id res chain seq x y z
N MET A 1 3.37 6.58 -14.50
CA MET A 1 2.70 7.34 -13.43
C MET A 1 1.52 6.60 -12.80
N LYS A 2 0.59 6.00 -13.57
CA LYS A 2 -0.57 5.28 -13.01
C LYS A 2 -0.22 4.22 -11.95
N THR A 3 0.79 3.38 -12.19
CA THR A 3 1.25 2.35 -11.24
C THR A 3 1.87 2.95 -9.98
N PHE A 4 2.60 4.06 -10.09
CA PHE A 4 3.19 4.73 -8.93
C PHE A 4 2.10 5.30 -8.01
N VAL A 5 1.13 6.01 -8.59
CA VAL A 5 -0.03 6.54 -7.85
C VAL A 5 -0.81 5.40 -7.20
N GLN A 6 -1.04 4.31 -7.92
CA GLN A 6 -1.81 3.19 -7.39
C GLN A 6 -1.09 2.49 -6.22
N PHE A 7 0.20 2.20 -6.33
CA PHE A 7 0.92 1.48 -5.28
C PHE A 7 1.33 2.37 -4.10
N TYR A 8 1.66 3.64 -4.32
CA TYR A 8 2.24 4.50 -3.28
C TYR A 8 1.29 5.59 -2.77
N LEU A 9 0.12 5.78 -3.38
CA LEU A 9 -0.91 6.69 -2.86
C LEU A 9 -2.21 5.95 -2.54
N VAL A 10 -2.72 5.12 -3.46
CA VAL A 10 -4.00 4.44 -3.24
C VAL A 10 -3.90 3.37 -2.15
N VAL A 11 -2.90 2.47 -2.21
CA VAL A 11 -2.75 1.42 -1.18
C VAL A 11 -2.55 2.03 0.22
N PRO A 12 -1.64 3.00 0.45
CA PRO A 12 -1.52 3.66 1.76
C PRO A 12 -2.79 4.38 2.21
N ALA A 13 -3.49 5.07 1.29
CA ALA A 13 -4.73 5.75 1.62
C ALA A 13 -5.82 4.78 2.09
N ILE A 14 -5.94 3.61 1.46
CA ILE A 14 -6.89 2.56 1.89
C ILE A 14 -6.58 2.13 3.32
N PHE A 15 -5.32 1.84 3.64
CA PHE A 15 -4.93 1.45 4.99
C PHE A 15 -5.23 2.54 6.02
N MET A 16 -4.91 3.80 5.72
CA MET A 16 -5.24 4.92 6.59
C MET A 16 -6.75 5.08 6.81
N ILE A 17 -7.57 4.92 5.76
CA ILE A 17 -9.03 4.98 5.87
C ILE A 17 -9.53 3.83 6.77
N LEU A 18 -9.10 2.60 6.51
CA LEU A 18 -9.50 1.44 7.31
C LEU A 18 -9.10 1.59 8.78
N THR A 19 -7.89 2.08 9.05
CA THR A 19 -7.43 2.37 10.41
C THR A 19 -8.24 3.50 11.04
N SER A 20 -8.59 4.56 10.31
CA SER A 20 -9.42 5.64 10.85
C SER A 20 -10.81 5.18 11.31
N LEU A 21 -11.38 4.18 10.63
CA LEU A 21 -12.67 3.58 11.01
C LEU A 21 -12.59 2.71 12.28
N GLN A 22 -11.39 2.33 12.72
CA GLN A 22 -11.17 1.45 13.87
C GLN A 22 -10.82 2.21 15.17
N LEU A 23 -10.56 3.51 15.08
CA LEU A 23 -10.03 4.31 16.20
C LEU A 23 -11.14 5.02 17.00
N GLU A 24 -12.31 4.41 17.15
CA GLU A 24 -13.43 5.04 17.83
C GLU A 24 -13.18 5.11 19.36
N GLY A 25 -13.12 6.34 19.91
CA GLY A 25 -12.90 6.58 21.35
C GLY A 25 -11.45 6.78 21.79
N ASP A 26 -10.50 6.82 20.84
CA ASP A 26 -9.07 6.98 21.13
C ASP A 26 -8.62 8.44 21.33
N THR A 27 -7.47 8.60 21.99
CA THR A 27 -6.84 9.93 22.15
C THR A 27 -6.18 10.40 20.85
N ILE A 28 -6.04 11.73 20.67
CA ILE A 28 -5.40 12.33 19.48
C ILE A 28 -4.00 11.74 19.20
N ASN A 29 -3.23 11.43 20.26
CA ASN A 29 -1.90 10.84 20.12
C ASN A 29 -1.96 9.41 19.58
N GLN A 30 -2.93 8.60 20.04
CA GLN A 30 -3.16 7.25 19.51
C GLN A 30 -3.60 7.31 18.05
N HIS A 31 -4.48 8.24 17.69
CA HIS A 31 -4.86 8.47 16.29
C HIS A 31 -3.66 8.78 15.40
N ALA A 32 -2.78 9.70 15.82
CA ALA A 32 -1.61 10.07 15.04
C ALA A 32 -0.65 8.89 14.84
N ILE A 33 -0.34 8.15 15.90
CA ILE A 33 0.55 6.97 15.83
C ILE A 33 -0.06 5.88 14.95
N ALA A 34 -1.36 5.61 15.11
CA ALA A 34 -2.06 4.61 14.32
C ALA A 34 -2.10 4.96 12.82
N LEU A 35 -2.38 6.23 12.47
CA LEU A 35 -2.37 6.68 11.08
C LEU A 35 -0.96 6.63 10.46
N LEU A 36 0.08 7.00 11.21
CA LEU A 36 1.48 6.87 10.75
C LEU A 36 1.88 5.41 10.55
N GLY A 37 1.45 4.53 11.45
CA GLY A 37 1.63 3.08 11.31
C GLY A 37 0.91 2.55 10.07
N ALA A 38 -0.35 2.93 9.87
CA ALA A 38 -1.15 2.55 8.71
C ALA A 38 -0.54 3.03 7.39
N ALA A 39 -0.06 4.27 7.35
CA ALA A 39 0.66 4.81 6.19
C ALA A 39 1.93 4.00 5.89
N SER A 40 2.70 3.65 6.94
CA SER A 40 3.94 2.87 6.81
C SER A 40 3.66 1.46 6.29
N VAL A 41 2.66 0.76 6.85
CA VAL A 41 2.24 -0.57 6.40
C VAL A 41 1.71 -0.52 4.97
N GLY A 42 0.89 0.47 4.64
CA GLY A 42 0.34 0.63 3.30
C GLY A 42 1.41 0.94 2.25
N LEU A 43 2.43 1.74 2.58
CA LEU A 43 3.58 1.99 1.68
C LEU A 43 4.40 0.72 1.47
N PHE A 44 4.62 -0.07 2.53
CA PHE A 44 5.30 -1.35 2.42
C PHE A 44 4.52 -2.35 1.56
N ALA A 45 3.21 -2.49 1.78
CA ALA A 45 2.34 -3.33 0.96
C ALA A 45 2.36 -2.89 -0.51
N GLY A 46 2.28 -1.58 -0.76
CA GLY A 46 2.43 -0.97 -2.07
C GLY A 46 3.75 -1.33 -2.76
N PHE A 47 4.87 -1.24 -2.03
CA PHE A 47 6.18 -1.64 -2.52
C PHE A 47 6.24 -3.13 -2.90
N VAL A 48 5.73 -4.02 -2.05
CA VAL A 48 5.71 -5.48 -2.33
C VAL A 48 4.87 -5.78 -3.56
N LEU A 49 3.66 -5.20 -3.68
CA LEU A 49 2.80 -5.33 -4.85
C LEU A 49 3.48 -4.81 -6.12
N HIS A 50 4.15 -3.66 -6.04
CA HIS A 50 4.89 -3.10 -7.16
C HIS A 50 6.01 -4.05 -7.61
N MET A 51 6.79 -4.60 -6.67
CA MET A 51 7.83 -5.59 -6.98
C MET A 51 7.26 -6.86 -7.61
N ALA A 52 6.16 -7.39 -7.07
CA ALA A 52 5.49 -8.55 -7.64
C ALA A 52 5.06 -8.32 -9.10
N VAL A 53 4.53 -7.13 -9.41
CA VAL A 53 4.18 -6.76 -10.80
C VAL A 53 5.41 -6.65 -11.70
N LEU A 54 6.51 -6.06 -11.22
CA LEU A 54 7.74 -5.96 -12.01
C LEU A 54 8.35 -7.35 -12.29
N ILE A 55 8.38 -8.21 -11.28
CA ILE A 55 8.85 -9.59 -11.41
C ILE A 55 7.94 -10.36 -12.37
N GLY A 56 6.63 -10.29 -12.20
CA GLY A 56 5.67 -10.95 -13.09
C GLY A 56 5.79 -10.49 -14.55
N LYS A 57 6.02 -9.19 -14.78
CA LYS A 57 6.31 -8.64 -16.12
C LYS A 57 7.62 -9.18 -16.69
N LYS A 58 8.66 -9.29 -15.86
CA LYS A 58 9.96 -9.81 -16.28
C LYS A 58 9.89 -11.28 -16.66
N ILE A 59 9.20 -12.10 -15.86
CA ILE A 59 8.96 -13.52 -16.14
C ILE A 59 8.16 -13.67 -17.44
N LYS A 60 7.03 -12.95 -17.60
CA LYS A 60 6.22 -13.01 -18.81
C LYS A 60 6.97 -12.56 -20.07
N LYS A 61 7.90 -11.62 -19.95
CA LYS A 61 8.76 -11.18 -21.07
C LYS A 61 9.82 -12.24 -21.45
N GLN A 62 10.32 -13.00 -20.48
CA GLN A 62 11.31 -14.05 -20.71
C GLN A 62 10.71 -15.36 -21.25
N THR A 63 9.39 -15.52 -21.15
CA THR A 63 8.65 -16.64 -21.76
C THR A 63 7.63 -16.11 -22.77
N PRO A 64 8.05 -15.70 -23.98
CA PRO A 64 7.13 -15.29 -25.03
C PRO A 64 6.52 -16.55 -25.65
N GLY A 65 5.42 -17.06 -25.07
CA GLY A 65 4.77 -18.27 -25.58
C GLY A 65 3.68 -18.77 -24.65
N ASN A 66 2.46 -18.28 -24.90
CA ASN A 66 1.24 -19.05 -25.05
C ASN A 66 0.22 -18.16 -25.74
#